data_AF-A0A9Q4C4C1-F1
#
_entry.id   AF-A0A9Q4C4C1-F1
#
_cell.length_a   1.000
_cell.length_b   1.000
_cell.length_c   1.000
_cell.angle_alpha   90.00
_cell.angle_beta   90.00
_cell.angle_gamma   90.00
#
_symmetry.space_group_name_H-M   'P 1'
#
loop_
_entity.id
_entity.type
_entity.pdbx_description
1 polymer ?
#
loop_
_entity_poly.entity_id
_entity_poly.type
_entity_poly.pdbx_seq_one_letter_code
_entity_poly.pdbx_strand_id
1 'polypeptide(L)'
;MVEPEAKFHSELFVRLKDEIESNFPDYDEPKIEQDVEGRRADIYVPSKRTGEVIIEVKRDDVNPREREVVKQAYDYARDKDTEYFATCNSRDFFLFDTRQGYDLDEFDYYYFDLRSLSVEEFVDELLLVVNYLFHEDELPEQAEKEKVLGILQSFHSTIWEPYEALARDKYESSEPFRQKFENWARENDYEPDADKTFKIAAKQYAYLLTNKVLFYEFVRRKTPDEIPTESGFPLDSIHEHTTLEMMEEHLRDCFDSIVDEIDYEAVFDDEASLFEEFPQNKKTLTRIEDFLNNIVNADIGEIDEDLLGGIYEELIPEQERK
;
A
#
# COMPACT_ATOMS: atom_id res chain seq x y z
N MET A 1 -15.10 -16.51 -16.69
CA MET A 1 -14.98 -16.05 -15.29
C MET A 1 -14.99 -14.55 -15.34
N VAL A 2 -15.82 -13.88 -14.53
CA VAL A 2 -15.76 -12.41 -14.40
C VAL A 2 -14.47 -12.09 -13.66
N GLU A 3 -13.68 -11.13 -14.16
CA GLU A 3 -12.45 -10.72 -13.47
C GLU A 3 -12.79 -10.17 -12.06
N PRO A 4 -11.98 -10.43 -11.02
CA PRO A 4 -12.27 -10.01 -9.65
C PRO A 4 -12.60 -8.52 -9.50
N GLU A 5 -11.90 -7.67 -10.26
CA GLU A 5 -12.18 -6.22 -10.36
C GLU A 5 -13.61 -5.93 -10.80
N ALA A 6 -14.05 -6.54 -11.92
CA ALA A 6 -15.40 -6.34 -12.44
C ALA A 6 -16.48 -6.82 -11.46
N LYS A 7 -16.17 -7.83 -10.62
CA LYS A 7 -17.06 -8.27 -9.55
C LYS A 7 -17.16 -7.21 -8.44
N PHE A 8 -16.03 -6.78 -7.87
CA PHE A 8 -16.00 -5.79 -6.80
C PHE A 8 -16.59 -4.45 -7.24
N HIS A 9 -16.20 -3.95 -8.41
CA HIS A 9 -16.77 -2.75 -9.02
C HIS A 9 -18.30 -2.84 -9.11
N SER A 10 -18.83 -3.94 -9.64
CA SER A 10 -20.29 -4.11 -9.79
C SER A 10 -21.00 -4.17 -8.45
N GLU A 11 -20.40 -4.83 -7.46
CA GLU A 11 -20.93 -4.91 -6.10
C GLU A 11 -20.96 -3.53 -5.44
N LEU A 12 -19.84 -2.80 -5.48
CA LEU A 12 -19.73 -1.44 -4.97
C LEU A 12 -20.76 -0.51 -5.60
N PHE A 13 -20.89 -0.52 -6.92
CA PHE A 13 -21.86 0.33 -7.64
C PHE A 13 -23.30 0.04 -7.21
N VAL A 14 -23.68 -1.25 -7.13
CA VAL A 14 -25.03 -1.65 -6.73
C VAL A 14 -25.31 -1.23 -5.28
N ARG A 15 -24.34 -1.42 -4.37
CA ARG A 15 -24.51 -1.03 -2.97
C ARG A 15 -24.60 0.48 -2.79
N LEU A 16 -23.74 1.27 -3.45
CA LEU A 16 -23.86 2.72 -3.47
C LEU A 16 -25.24 3.17 -3.92
N LYS A 17 -25.77 2.57 -4.99
CA LYS A 17 -27.09 2.89 -5.51
C LYS A 17 -28.20 2.58 -4.49
N ASP A 18 -28.23 1.34 -3.98
CA ASP A 18 -29.28 0.89 -3.06
C ASP A 18 -29.29 1.72 -1.77
N GLU A 19 -28.11 2.07 -1.26
CA GLU A 19 -27.95 2.82 -0.02
C GLU A 19 -28.31 4.31 -0.19
N ILE A 20 -27.91 4.94 -1.30
CA ILE A 20 -28.30 6.31 -1.64
C ILE A 20 -29.83 6.42 -1.80
N GLU A 21 -30.45 5.48 -2.51
CA GLU A 21 -31.91 5.47 -2.68
C GLU A 21 -32.68 5.32 -1.36
N SER A 22 -32.11 4.57 -0.41
CA SER A 22 -32.79 4.20 0.84
C SER A 22 -32.57 5.20 1.96
N ASN A 23 -31.32 5.65 2.15
CA ASN A 23 -30.88 6.27 3.40
C ASN A 23 -30.16 7.62 3.20
N PHE A 24 -29.63 7.92 2.01
CA PHE A 24 -28.90 9.15 1.73
C PHE A 24 -29.51 9.99 0.58
N PRO A 25 -30.74 10.51 0.74
CA PRO A 25 -31.51 11.16 -0.33
C PRO A 25 -30.95 12.51 -0.79
N ASP A 26 -29.91 13.03 -0.13
CA ASP A 26 -29.21 14.25 -0.55
C ASP A 26 -28.16 13.97 -1.65
N TYR A 27 -27.79 12.69 -1.89
CA TYR A 27 -27.02 12.26 -3.05
C TYR A 27 -27.94 11.97 -4.24
N ASP A 28 -27.42 12.19 -5.45
CA ASP A 28 -28.05 11.77 -6.70
C ASP A 28 -27.62 10.32 -7.05
N GLU A 29 -28.37 9.65 -7.93
CA GLU A 29 -28.05 8.28 -8.35
C GLU A 29 -26.60 8.16 -8.90
N PRO A 30 -25.79 7.20 -8.40
CA PRO A 30 -24.42 7.02 -8.86
C PRO A 30 -24.39 6.62 -10.33
N LYS A 31 -23.34 7.05 -11.04
CA LYS A 31 -23.18 6.87 -12.48
C LYS A 31 -21.91 6.11 -12.78
N ILE A 32 -22.01 5.17 -13.71
CA ILE A 32 -20.83 4.63 -14.39
C ILE A 32 -20.49 5.61 -15.51
N GLU A 33 -19.35 6.27 -15.42
CA GLU A 33 -18.90 7.17 -16.47
C GLU A 33 -18.33 6.31 -17.62
N GLN A 34 -19.11 6.13 -18.69
CA GLN A 34 -18.64 5.47 -19.91
C GLN A 34 -17.99 6.49 -20.86
N ASP A 35 -16.66 6.34 -21.00
CA ASP A 35 -15.75 6.74 -22.08
C ASP A 35 -16.15 7.95 -22.97
N VAL A 36 -15.43 9.05 -22.78
CA VAL A 36 -15.15 10.02 -23.84
C VAL A 36 -13.66 10.37 -23.76
N GLU A 37 -12.88 9.94 -24.76
CA GLU A 37 -11.46 10.30 -24.95
C GLU A 37 -10.43 9.67 -23.98
N GLY A 38 -10.69 8.45 -23.49
CA GLY A 38 -9.61 7.60 -22.95
C GLY A 38 -9.01 8.03 -21.60
N ARG A 39 -9.72 8.87 -20.83
CA ARG A 39 -9.46 9.12 -19.40
C ARG A 39 -10.69 8.69 -18.60
N ARG A 40 -10.49 7.77 -17.66
CA ARG A 40 -11.55 7.00 -16.99
C ARG A 40 -11.53 7.27 -15.49
N ALA A 41 -12.71 7.49 -14.93
CA ALA A 41 -13.05 7.09 -13.58
C ALA A 41 -14.23 6.12 -13.65
N ASP A 42 -14.28 5.17 -12.72
CA ASP A 42 -15.21 4.04 -12.82
C ASP A 42 -16.60 4.36 -12.28
N ILE A 43 -16.66 5.04 -11.13
CA ILE A 43 -17.91 5.39 -10.47
C ILE A 43 -17.88 6.87 -10.09
N TYR A 44 -18.93 7.60 -10.46
CA TYR A 44 -19.18 8.97 -10.02
C TYR A 44 -20.40 8.97 -9.09
N VAL A 45 -20.26 9.57 -7.92
CA VAL A 45 -21.32 9.73 -6.93
C VAL A 45 -21.64 11.23 -6.80
N PRO A 46 -22.65 11.72 -7.53
CA PRO A 46 -23.03 13.13 -7.52
C PRO A 46 -23.77 13.52 -6.24
N SER A 47 -23.50 14.72 -5.73
CA SER A 47 -24.31 15.37 -4.70
C SER A 47 -24.07 16.87 -4.67
N LYS A 48 -25.15 17.64 -4.77
CA LYS A 48 -25.09 19.12 -4.65
C LYS A 48 -25.11 19.63 -3.22
N ARG A 49 -25.17 18.73 -2.23
CA ARG A 49 -25.45 19.05 -0.82
C ARG A 49 -24.49 18.42 0.18
N THR A 50 -23.81 17.36 -0.23
CA THR A 50 -22.94 16.55 0.63
C THR A 50 -21.59 16.26 0.00
N GLY A 51 -21.32 16.81 -1.20
CA GLY A 51 -20.05 16.71 -1.92
C GLY A 51 -20.03 15.61 -2.97
N GLU A 52 -19.39 15.91 -4.10
CA GLU A 52 -19.26 15.00 -5.23
C GLU A 52 -17.98 14.17 -5.11
N VAL A 53 -18.07 12.85 -5.33
CA VAL A 53 -16.90 11.96 -5.28
C VAL A 53 -16.76 11.13 -6.56
N ILE A 54 -15.53 11.10 -7.06
CA ILE A 54 -15.06 10.23 -8.13
C ILE A 54 -14.33 9.02 -7.53
N ILE A 55 -14.62 7.81 -7.97
CA ILE A 55 -13.97 6.58 -7.49
C ILE A 55 -13.33 5.86 -8.68
N GLU A 56 -12.01 5.70 -8.64
CA GLU A 56 -11.22 4.87 -9.55
C GLU A 56 -11.00 3.48 -8.93
N VAL A 57 -11.52 2.44 -9.59
CA VAL A 57 -11.41 1.06 -9.11
C VAL A 57 -10.31 0.34 -9.89
N LYS A 58 -9.40 -0.32 -9.19
CA LYS A 58 -8.33 -1.12 -9.77
C LYS A 58 -8.46 -2.59 -9.39
N ARG A 59 -7.69 -3.41 -10.10
CA ARG A 59 -7.49 -4.82 -9.76
C ARG A 59 -6.73 -4.95 -8.44
N ASP A 60 -6.95 -6.07 -7.76
CA ASP A 60 -6.25 -6.44 -6.52
C ASP A 60 -4.72 -6.51 -6.66
N ASP A 61 -4.19 -6.69 -7.86
CA ASP A 61 -2.75 -6.72 -8.12
C ASP A 61 -2.17 -5.33 -8.39
N VAL A 62 -2.96 -4.25 -8.28
CA VAL A 62 -2.55 -2.85 -8.42
C VAL A 62 -2.75 -2.13 -7.09
N ASN A 63 -1.72 -1.43 -6.62
CA ASN A 63 -1.83 -0.65 -5.39
C ASN A 63 -2.57 0.67 -5.68
N PRO A 64 -3.69 0.96 -4.99
CA PRO A 64 -4.44 2.20 -5.20
C PRO A 64 -3.63 3.47 -4.91
N ARG A 65 -2.58 3.38 -4.07
CA ARG A 65 -1.64 4.46 -3.75
C ARG A 65 -0.45 4.55 -4.71
N GLU A 66 -0.39 3.76 -5.79
CA GLU A 66 0.59 4.00 -6.87
C GLU A 66 0.38 5.42 -7.43
N ARG A 67 1.47 6.16 -7.63
CA ARG A 67 1.42 7.59 -8.00
C ARG A 67 0.55 7.83 -9.24
N GLU A 68 0.69 6.96 -10.25
CA GLU A 68 -0.07 7.06 -11.51
C GLU A 68 -1.57 6.80 -11.31
N VAL A 69 -1.96 5.96 -10.34
CA VAL A 69 -3.37 5.69 -10.02
C VAL A 69 -4.01 6.89 -9.35
N VAL A 70 -3.34 7.44 -8.33
CA VAL A 70 -3.78 8.67 -7.64
C VAL A 70 -3.85 9.83 -8.63
N LYS A 71 -2.83 10.00 -9.47
CA LYS A 71 -2.79 11.03 -10.51
C LYS A 71 -3.95 10.92 -11.49
N GLN A 72 -4.27 9.71 -11.97
CA GLN A 72 -5.37 9.49 -12.90
C GLN A 72 -6.71 9.92 -12.28
N ALA A 73 -6.98 9.50 -11.05
CA ALA A 73 -8.22 9.84 -10.35
C ALA A 73 -8.31 11.34 -10.04
N TYR A 74 -7.20 11.95 -9.59
CA TYR A 74 -7.11 13.39 -9.35
C TYR A 74 -7.33 14.22 -10.61
N ASP A 75 -6.63 13.90 -11.71
CA ASP A 75 -6.78 14.61 -12.99
C ASP A 75 -8.24 14.54 -13.48
N TYR A 76 -8.91 13.40 -13.31
CA TYR A 76 -10.32 13.23 -13.68
C TYR A 76 -11.26 14.08 -12.81
N ALA A 77 -11.07 14.06 -11.49
CA ALA A 77 -11.85 14.86 -10.54
C ALA A 77 -11.69 16.37 -10.82
N ARG A 78 -10.47 16.82 -11.12
CA ARG A 78 -10.17 18.18 -11.56
C ARG A 78 -10.86 18.57 -12.86
N ASP A 79 -10.84 17.69 -13.85
CA ASP A 79 -11.49 17.92 -15.15
C ASP A 79 -13.03 18.00 -15.01
N LYS A 80 -13.60 17.34 -13.99
CA LYS A 80 -15.04 17.35 -13.68
C LYS A 80 -15.46 18.39 -12.63
N ASP A 81 -14.51 19.09 -12.03
CA ASP A 81 -14.73 20.09 -10.96
C ASP A 81 -15.44 19.48 -9.72
N THR A 82 -15.08 18.24 -9.36
CA THR A 82 -15.64 17.55 -8.18
C THR A 82 -14.83 17.84 -6.93
N GLU A 83 -15.47 17.87 -5.75
CA GLU A 83 -14.79 18.14 -4.48
C GLU A 83 -13.83 17.02 -4.09
N TYR A 84 -14.20 15.75 -4.31
CA TYR A 84 -13.45 14.60 -3.80
C TYR A 84 -13.13 13.57 -4.88
N PHE A 85 -12.09 12.80 -4.62
CA PHE A 85 -11.76 11.63 -5.43
C PHE A 85 -11.25 10.51 -4.54
N ALA A 86 -11.31 9.29 -5.05
CA ALA A 86 -10.87 8.10 -4.36
C ALA A 86 -10.24 7.11 -5.32
N THR A 87 -9.33 6.31 -4.78
CA THR A 87 -8.71 5.18 -5.46
C THR A 87 -8.90 3.93 -4.62
N CYS A 88 -9.30 2.83 -5.23
CA CYS A 88 -9.48 1.58 -4.47
C CYS A 88 -9.23 0.32 -5.29
N ASN A 89 -9.13 -0.80 -4.59
CA ASN A 89 -9.32 -2.14 -5.12
C ASN A 89 -10.27 -2.90 -4.16
N SER A 90 -10.39 -4.23 -4.23
CA SER A 90 -11.31 -4.94 -3.33
C SER A 90 -10.85 -5.05 -1.87
N ARG A 91 -9.68 -4.51 -1.53
CA ARG A 91 -9.01 -4.65 -0.22
C ARG A 91 -8.78 -3.32 0.47
N ASP A 92 -8.56 -2.26 -0.29
CA ASP A 92 -8.14 -0.96 0.22
C ASP A 92 -8.90 0.15 -0.51
N PHE A 93 -9.35 1.16 0.23
CA PHE A 93 -9.96 2.38 -0.30
C PHE A 93 -9.32 3.61 0.33
N PHE A 94 -8.92 4.57 -0.51
CA PHE A 94 -8.34 5.84 -0.07
C PHE A 94 -9.19 6.99 -0.63
N LEU A 95 -9.77 7.80 0.27
CA LEU A 95 -10.51 9.02 -0.06
C LEU A 95 -9.59 10.24 0.08
N PHE A 96 -9.64 11.13 -0.90
CA PHE A 96 -8.83 12.33 -0.97
C PHE A 96 -9.69 13.57 -1.25
N ASP A 97 -9.16 14.73 -0.87
CA ASP A 97 -9.75 16.02 -1.19
C ASP A 97 -9.05 16.66 -2.41
N THR A 98 -9.81 16.89 -3.48
CA THR A 98 -9.32 17.46 -4.75
C THR A 98 -8.83 18.90 -4.59
N ARG A 99 -9.24 19.57 -3.51
CA ARG A 99 -8.86 20.95 -3.19
C ARG A 99 -7.47 21.05 -2.57
N GLN A 100 -6.90 19.91 -2.14
CA GLN A 100 -5.49 19.81 -1.81
C GLN A 100 -4.64 20.16 -3.05
N GLY A 101 -3.37 20.49 -2.85
CA GLY A 101 -2.48 21.05 -3.88
C GLY A 101 -2.24 20.15 -5.11
N TYR A 102 -1.20 20.42 -5.89
CA TYR A 102 -0.82 19.53 -7.00
C TYR A 102 0.18 18.46 -6.57
N ASP A 103 0.70 18.54 -5.34
CA ASP A 103 1.66 17.57 -4.84
C ASP A 103 0.93 16.30 -4.38
N LEU A 104 0.89 15.30 -5.25
CA LEU A 104 0.16 14.05 -5.03
C LEU A 104 0.74 13.24 -3.87
N ASP A 105 2.02 13.47 -3.55
CA ASP A 105 2.73 12.73 -2.51
C ASP A 105 2.36 13.27 -1.11
N GLU A 106 1.92 14.54 -1.04
CA GLU A 106 1.50 15.23 0.20
C GLU A 106 -0.02 15.14 0.47
N PHE A 107 -0.77 14.42 -0.36
CA PHE A 107 -2.21 14.30 -0.15
C PHE A 107 -2.55 13.55 1.13
N ASP A 108 -3.24 14.23 2.03
CA ASP A 108 -3.91 13.59 3.14
C ASP A 108 -5.11 12.79 2.64
N TYR A 109 -5.39 11.69 3.34
CA TYR A 109 -6.41 10.74 2.95
C TYR A 109 -7.13 10.14 4.16
N TYR A 110 -8.34 9.65 3.90
CA TYR A 110 -9.06 8.76 4.79
C TYR A 110 -9.03 7.35 4.23
N TYR A 111 -8.59 6.38 5.03
CA TYR A 111 -8.38 5.00 4.63
C TYR A 111 -9.49 4.07 5.16
N PHE A 112 -9.98 3.17 4.30
CA PHE A 112 -10.82 2.05 4.72
C PHE A 112 -10.14 0.71 4.39
N ASP A 113 -10.01 -0.15 5.40
CA ASP A 113 -9.61 -1.55 5.22
C ASP A 113 -10.81 -2.42 4.83
N LEU A 114 -10.99 -2.62 3.51
CA LEU A 114 -12.08 -3.42 2.95
C LEU A 114 -11.91 -4.93 3.18
N ARG A 115 -10.80 -5.37 3.78
CA ARG A 115 -10.63 -6.76 4.23
C ARG A 115 -11.35 -7.01 5.56
N SER A 116 -11.59 -5.95 6.32
CA SER A 116 -12.27 -5.99 7.63
C SER A 116 -13.75 -5.62 7.55
N LEU A 117 -14.15 -4.87 6.52
CA LEU A 117 -15.53 -4.40 6.31
C LEU A 117 -16.24 -5.19 5.21
N SER A 118 -17.54 -5.43 5.38
CA SER A 118 -18.38 -5.77 4.24
C SER A 118 -18.60 -4.57 3.34
N VAL A 119 -18.91 -4.78 2.04
CA VAL A 119 -19.20 -3.68 1.10
C VAL A 119 -20.39 -2.84 1.56
N GLU A 120 -21.33 -3.43 2.30
CA GLU A 120 -22.50 -2.73 2.86
C GLU A 120 -22.06 -1.74 3.96
N GLU A 121 -21.35 -2.24 4.98
CA GLU A 121 -20.80 -1.39 6.05
C GLU A 121 -19.90 -0.28 5.49
N PHE A 122 -19.04 -0.63 4.54
CA PHE A 122 -18.15 0.33 3.89
C PHE A 122 -18.90 1.46 3.19
N VAL A 123 -19.96 1.15 2.42
CA VAL A 123 -20.71 2.17 1.67
C VAL A 123 -21.41 3.15 2.62
N ASP A 124 -22.02 2.64 3.68
CA ASP A 124 -22.65 3.47 4.71
C ASP A 124 -21.64 4.44 5.32
N GLU A 125 -20.47 3.93 5.73
CA GLU A 125 -19.41 4.72 6.32
C GLU A 125 -18.80 5.73 5.33
N LEU A 126 -18.58 5.34 4.06
CA LEU A 126 -18.06 6.22 3.02
C LEU A 126 -18.96 7.45 2.84
N LEU A 127 -20.26 7.24 2.71
CA LEU A 127 -21.21 8.35 2.50
C LEU A 127 -21.26 9.27 3.73
N LEU A 128 -21.13 8.73 4.94
CA LEU A 128 -21.03 9.53 6.16
C LEU A 128 -19.73 10.35 6.21
N VAL A 129 -18.60 9.75 5.84
CA VAL A 129 -17.29 10.42 5.81
C VAL A 129 -17.26 11.52 4.75
N VAL A 130 -17.77 11.27 3.54
CA VAL A 130 -17.87 12.29 2.48
C VAL A 130 -18.76 13.45 2.95
N ASN A 131 -19.90 13.15 3.58
CA ASN A 131 -20.78 14.17 4.13
C ASN A 131 -20.11 14.98 5.25
N TYR A 132 -19.34 14.34 6.14
CA TYR A 132 -18.57 15.04 7.17
C TYR A 132 -17.55 15.98 6.55
N LEU A 133 -16.72 15.47 5.62
CA LEU A 133 -15.68 16.22 4.92
C LEU A 133 -16.26 17.46 4.21
N PHE A 134 -17.45 17.35 3.63
CA PHE A 134 -18.15 18.48 3.00
C PHE A 134 -18.61 19.56 3.97
N HIS A 135 -18.99 19.20 5.20
CA HIS A 135 -19.50 20.17 6.17
C HIS A 135 -18.40 20.81 7.01
N GLU A 136 -17.38 20.03 7.38
CA GLU A 136 -16.30 20.49 8.27
C GLU A 136 -15.08 21.01 7.49
N ASP A 137 -15.01 20.75 6.18
CA ASP A 137 -13.89 21.15 5.31
C ASP A 137 -12.54 20.49 5.71
N GLU A 138 -12.60 19.39 6.45
CA GLU A 138 -11.46 18.59 6.90
C GLU A 138 -11.81 17.11 6.94
N LEU A 139 -10.81 16.24 6.71
CA LEU A 139 -11.01 14.79 6.83
C LEU A 139 -11.34 14.45 8.29
N PRO A 140 -12.24 13.48 8.53
CA PRO A 140 -12.47 13.02 9.90
C PRO A 140 -11.17 12.50 10.52
N GLU A 141 -11.02 12.69 11.83
CA GLU A 141 -9.88 12.16 12.57
C GLU A 141 -9.80 10.64 12.37
N GLN A 142 -8.64 10.17 11.91
CA GLN A 142 -8.31 8.76 11.78
C GLN A 142 -7.00 8.49 12.51
N ALA A 143 -6.93 7.37 13.24
CA ALA A 143 -5.72 6.99 13.95
C ALA A 143 -4.56 6.84 12.96
N GLU A 144 -3.42 7.46 13.27
CA GLU A 144 -2.23 7.40 12.42
C GLU A 144 -1.78 5.97 12.14
N LYS A 145 -1.94 5.09 13.14
CA LYS A 145 -1.76 3.63 13.00
C LYS A 145 -2.46 3.06 11.77
N GLU A 146 -3.73 3.42 11.60
CA GLU A 146 -4.59 2.87 10.54
C GLU A 146 -4.12 3.39 9.17
N LYS A 147 -3.75 4.67 9.09
CA LYS A 147 -3.21 5.27 7.86
C LYS A 147 -1.93 4.57 7.42
N VAL A 148 -0.99 4.34 8.34
CA VAL A 148 0.28 3.66 8.05
C VAL A 148 0.08 2.18 7.76
N LEU A 149 -0.74 1.49 8.56
CA LEU A 149 -1.08 0.09 8.33
C LEU A 149 -1.70 -0.11 6.94
N GLY A 150 -2.56 0.81 6.49
CA GLY A 150 -3.15 0.81 5.15
C GLY A 150 -2.10 0.89 4.04
N ILE A 151 -1.08 1.75 4.17
CA ILE A 151 0.03 1.82 3.19
C ILE A 151 0.76 0.48 3.13
N LEU A 152 1.15 -0.06 4.29
CA LEU A 152 1.95 -1.28 4.38
C LEU A 152 1.21 -2.50 3.83
N GLN A 153 -0.07 -2.66 4.20
CA GLN A 153 -0.89 -3.77 3.75
C GLN A 153 -1.23 -3.65 2.25
N SER A 154 -1.48 -2.44 1.75
CA SER A 154 -1.76 -2.24 0.32
C SER A 154 -0.54 -2.54 -0.55
N PHE A 155 0.66 -2.12 -0.12
CA PHE A 155 1.90 -2.51 -0.78
C PHE A 155 2.13 -4.02 -0.73
N HIS A 156 2.02 -4.63 0.46
CA HIS A 156 2.20 -6.06 0.62
C HIS A 156 1.28 -6.83 -0.32
N SER A 157 -0.02 -6.53 -0.28
CA SER A 157 -1.06 -7.31 -0.95
C SER A 157 -0.94 -7.29 -2.48
N THR A 158 -0.19 -6.33 -3.02
CA THR A 158 0.01 -6.12 -4.46
C THR A 158 1.40 -6.55 -4.93
N ILE A 159 2.42 -6.58 -4.06
CA ILE A 159 3.80 -6.90 -4.47
C ILE A 159 4.11 -8.41 -4.44
N TRP A 160 3.44 -9.19 -3.58
CA TRP A 160 3.79 -10.61 -3.41
C TRP A 160 3.52 -11.48 -4.65
N GLU A 161 2.49 -11.18 -5.45
CA GLU A 161 2.18 -11.95 -6.68
C GLU A 161 3.30 -11.82 -7.74
N PRO A 162 3.78 -10.60 -8.08
CA PRO A 162 4.98 -10.42 -8.88
C PRO A 162 6.19 -11.20 -8.36
N TYR A 163 6.41 -11.20 -7.05
CA TYR A 163 7.52 -11.95 -6.43
C TYR A 163 7.34 -13.46 -6.54
N GLU A 164 6.11 -13.98 -6.44
CA GLU A 164 5.85 -15.41 -6.64
C GLU A 164 6.28 -15.84 -8.06
N ALA A 165 5.87 -15.09 -9.08
CA ALA A 165 6.24 -15.36 -10.46
C ALA A 165 7.76 -15.31 -10.67
N LEU A 166 8.41 -14.27 -10.14
CA LEU A 166 9.87 -14.11 -10.25
C LEU A 166 10.63 -15.22 -9.52
N ALA A 167 10.18 -15.64 -8.33
CA ALA A 167 10.80 -16.71 -7.57
C ALA A 167 10.74 -18.03 -8.34
N ARG A 168 9.63 -18.33 -9.02
CA ARG A 168 9.49 -19.51 -9.88
C ARG A 168 10.47 -19.46 -11.05
N ASP A 169 10.51 -18.34 -11.77
CA ASP A 169 11.42 -18.17 -12.89
C ASP A 169 12.89 -18.32 -12.45
N LYS A 170 13.27 -17.76 -11.30
CA LYS A 170 14.62 -17.89 -10.74
C LYS A 170 14.92 -19.30 -10.24
N TYR A 171 13.94 -20.01 -9.67
CA TYR A 171 14.08 -21.40 -9.24
C TYR A 171 14.40 -22.35 -10.40
N GLU A 172 13.75 -22.15 -11.56
CA GLU A 172 14.00 -22.95 -12.75
C GLU A 172 15.36 -22.63 -13.40
N SER A 173 15.79 -21.37 -13.33
CA SER A 173 16.95 -20.87 -14.08
C SER A 173 18.25 -20.75 -13.28
N SER A 174 18.21 -20.77 -11.95
CA SER A 174 19.37 -20.55 -11.07
C SER A 174 19.56 -21.68 -10.06
N GLU A 175 20.62 -22.47 -10.23
CA GLU A 175 21.00 -23.54 -9.30
C GLU A 175 21.24 -23.03 -7.85
N PRO A 176 21.99 -21.93 -7.61
CA PRO A 176 22.20 -21.42 -6.25
C PRO A 176 20.89 -21.03 -5.56
N PHE A 177 20.02 -20.30 -6.25
CA PHE A 177 18.73 -19.89 -5.71
C PHE A 177 17.84 -21.10 -5.41
N ARG A 178 17.79 -22.07 -6.33
CA ARG A 178 17.04 -23.31 -6.12
C ARG A 178 17.50 -24.04 -4.85
N GLN A 179 18.81 -24.17 -4.63
CA GLN A 179 19.33 -24.81 -3.42
C GLN A 179 18.96 -24.06 -2.15
N LYS A 180 19.09 -22.72 -2.13
CA LYS A 180 18.64 -21.88 -1.00
C LYS A 180 17.14 -22.05 -0.75
N PHE A 181 16.33 -22.04 -1.81
CA PHE A 181 14.88 -22.19 -1.73
C PHE A 181 14.47 -23.55 -1.18
N GLU A 182 15.02 -24.63 -1.71
CA GLU A 182 14.72 -25.98 -1.23
C GLU A 182 15.17 -26.21 0.21
N ASN A 183 16.31 -25.62 0.61
CA ASN A 183 16.78 -25.69 1.99
C ASN A 183 15.82 -24.95 2.94
N TRP A 184 15.49 -23.70 2.63
CA TRP A 184 14.51 -22.91 3.38
C TRP A 184 13.16 -23.63 3.47
N ALA A 185 12.67 -24.20 2.36
CA ALA A 185 11.41 -24.93 2.34
C ALA A 185 11.47 -26.15 3.27
N ARG A 186 12.54 -26.95 3.21
CA ARG A 186 12.73 -28.13 4.07
C ARG A 186 12.87 -27.76 5.56
N GLU A 187 13.55 -26.67 5.88
CA GLU A 187 13.71 -26.17 7.25
C GLU A 187 12.39 -25.69 7.86
N ASN A 188 11.42 -25.29 7.02
CA ASN A 188 10.10 -24.81 7.43
C ASN A 188 8.98 -25.83 7.20
N ASP A 189 9.32 -27.10 6.98
CA ASP A 189 8.39 -28.21 6.73
C ASP A 189 7.45 -27.99 5.51
N TYR A 190 7.94 -27.30 4.49
CA TYR A 190 7.27 -27.11 3.20
C TYR A 190 7.78 -28.09 2.14
N GLU A 191 6.93 -28.39 1.16
CA GLU A 191 7.33 -29.11 -0.05
C GLU A 191 7.98 -28.13 -1.04
N PRO A 192 9.27 -28.29 -1.42
CA PRO A 192 10.00 -27.26 -2.18
C PRO A 192 9.44 -26.92 -3.57
N ASP A 193 8.79 -27.87 -4.25
CA ASP A 193 8.29 -27.67 -5.62
C ASP A 193 6.75 -27.54 -5.66
N ALA A 194 6.14 -27.18 -4.52
CA ALA A 194 4.71 -26.95 -4.45
C ALA A 194 4.37 -25.49 -4.75
N ASP A 195 3.33 -25.26 -5.55
CA ASP A 195 2.84 -23.90 -5.85
C ASP A 195 2.59 -23.06 -4.60
N LYS A 196 2.08 -23.71 -3.56
CA LYS A 196 1.83 -23.09 -2.25
C LYS A 196 3.10 -22.56 -1.61
N THR A 197 4.24 -23.22 -1.81
CA THR A 197 5.53 -22.85 -1.19
C THR A 197 6.09 -21.58 -1.80
N PHE A 198 6.03 -21.41 -3.12
CA PHE A 198 6.39 -20.15 -3.79
C PHE A 198 5.54 -18.98 -3.30
N LYS A 199 4.22 -19.20 -3.21
CA LYS A 199 3.30 -18.19 -2.68
C LYS A 199 3.64 -17.79 -1.25
N ILE A 200 3.95 -18.76 -0.38
CA ILE A 200 4.37 -18.49 1.00
C ILE A 200 5.69 -17.71 1.03
N ALA A 201 6.70 -18.14 0.27
CA ALA A 201 8.00 -17.48 0.21
C ALA A 201 7.86 -16.02 -0.24
N ALA A 202 7.08 -15.78 -1.29
CA ALA A 202 6.85 -14.44 -1.83
C ALA A 202 6.11 -13.52 -0.85
N LYS A 203 5.11 -14.05 -0.13
CA LYS A 203 4.41 -13.30 0.94
C LYS A 203 5.33 -12.98 2.11
N GLN A 204 6.15 -13.94 2.55
CA GLN A 204 7.12 -13.71 3.63
C GLN A 204 8.17 -12.68 3.22
N TYR A 205 8.69 -12.77 2.00
CA TYR A 205 9.62 -11.78 1.47
C TYR A 205 8.99 -10.38 1.42
N ALA A 206 7.75 -10.27 0.92
CA ALA A 206 7.04 -9.00 0.88
C ALA A 206 6.85 -8.40 2.30
N TYR A 207 6.52 -9.22 3.30
CA TYR A 207 6.44 -8.74 4.70
C TYR A 207 7.80 -8.31 5.24
N LEU A 208 8.85 -9.10 5.01
CA LEU A 208 10.20 -8.79 5.45
C LEU A 208 10.66 -7.44 4.86
N LEU A 209 10.48 -7.24 3.56
CA LEU A 209 10.80 -5.97 2.90
C LEU A 209 10.01 -4.80 3.48
N THR A 210 8.69 -4.98 3.66
CA THR A 210 7.80 -3.96 4.24
C THR A 210 8.26 -3.58 5.65
N ASN A 211 8.61 -4.58 6.47
CA ASN A 211 9.11 -4.40 7.83
C ASN A 211 10.47 -3.70 7.88
N LYS A 212 11.42 -4.11 7.02
CA LYS A 212 12.73 -3.47 6.95
C LYS A 212 12.62 -1.99 6.58
N VAL A 213 11.79 -1.68 5.59
CA VAL A 213 11.52 -0.29 5.18
C VAL A 213 10.89 0.51 6.33
N LEU A 214 9.82 0.01 6.95
CA LEU A 214 9.15 0.70 8.06
C LEU A 214 10.12 0.97 9.22
N PHE A 215 10.88 -0.05 9.63
CA PHE A 215 11.80 0.06 10.75
C PHE A 215 12.95 1.01 10.46
N TYR A 216 13.55 0.88 9.27
CA TYR A 216 14.62 1.77 8.85
C TYR A 216 14.14 3.22 8.87
N GLU A 217 12.96 3.49 8.30
CA GLU A 217 12.39 4.83 8.24
C GLU A 217 12.00 5.42 9.60
N PHE A 218 11.54 4.58 10.52
CA PHE A 218 11.30 4.95 11.90
C PHE A 218 12.61 5.32 12.62
N VAL A 219 13.62 4.45 12.54
CA VAL A 219 14.92 4.67 13.20
C VAL A 219 15.62 5.89 12.63
N ARG A 220 15.69 6.00 11.29
CA ARG A 220 16.31 7.13 10.59
C ARG A 220 15.80 8.47 11.12
N ARG A 221 14.49 8.65 11.24
CA ARG A 221 13.88 9.93 11.69
C ARG A 221 14.27 10.32 13.12
N LYS A 222 14.66 9.34 13.93
CA LYS A 222 15.14 9.52 15.31
C LYS A 222 16.65 9.70 15.40
N THR A 223 17.38 9.50 14.31
CA THR A 223 18.84 9.67 14.28
C THR A 223 19.24 11.10 13.89
N PRO A 224 20.38 11.60 14.41
CA PRO A 224 21.18 11.03 15.49
C PRO A 224 20.70 11.46 16.89
N ASP A 225 19.61 12.26 16.97
CA ASP A 225 19.23 13.02 18.17
C ASP A 225 18.68 12.15 19.30
N GLU A 226 17.75 11.23 18.99
CA GLU A 226 17.18 10.28 19.95
C GLU A 226 17.91 8.93 19.93
N ILE A 227 18.29 8.47 18.73
CA ILE A 227 19.06 7.25 18.51
C ILE A 227 20.45 7.65 18.01
N PRO A 228 21.51 7.52 18.85
CA PRO A 228 22.87 7.84 18.45
C PRO A 228 23.37 6.88 17.36
N THR A 229 24.10 7.44 16.40
CA THR A 229 24.86 6.68 15.38
C THR A 229 26.36 6.70 15.70
N GLU A 230 27.10 5.69 15.26
CA GLU A 230 28.56 5.63 15.47
C GLU A 230 29.28 6.86 14.89
N SER A 231 28.87 7.31 13.70
CA SER A 231 29.43 8.47 13.02
C SER A 231 28.96 9.82 13.58
N GLY A 232 27.83 9.83 14.32
CA GLY A 232 27.15 11.03 14.79
C GLY A 232 26.35 11.78 13.71
N PHE A 233 26.17 11.20 12.53
CA PHE A 233 25.32 11.71 11.45
C PHE A 233 24.01 10.91 11.37
N PRO A 234 22.90 11.51 10.89
CA PRO A 234 21.67 10.76 10.64
C PRO A 234 21.88 9.70 9.55
N LEU A 235 21.08 8.63 9.60
CA LEU A 235 21.02 7.66 8.51
C LEU A 235 20.48 8.31 7.23
N ASP A 236 20.90 7.78 6.07
CA ASP A 236 20.51 8.31 4.76
C ASP A 236 19.06 8.01 4.41
N SER A 237 18.46 8.84 3.56
CA SER A 237 17.08 8.64 3.11
C SER A 237 16.94 7.36 2.29
N ILE A 238 15.91 6.54 2.57
CA ILE A 238 15.65 5.32 1.81
C ILE A 238 15.15 5.60 0.39
N HIS A 239 14.61 6.80 0.15
CA HIS A 239 13.95 7.18 -1.09
C HIS A 239 14.72 8.26 -1.87
N GLU A 240 15.35 9.20 -1.19
CA GLU A 240 16.04 10.30 -1.86
C GLU A 240 17.40 9.84 -2.40
N HIS A 241 17.94 10.61 -3.36
CA HIS A 241 19.28 10.41 -3.93
C HIS A 241 19.52 9.08 -4.64
N THR A 242 18.48 8.30 -4.91
CA THR A 242 18.54 7.08 -5.72
C THR A 242 17.81 7.23 -7.05
N THR A 243 17.94 6.21 -7.90
CA THR A 243 17.18 6.05 -9.13
C THR A 243 16.61 4.64 -9.17
N LEU A 244 15.57 4.41 -9.98
CA LEU A 244 15.01 3.08 -10.16
C LEU A 244 16.05 1.99 -10.50
N GLU A 245 17.10 2.32 -11.26
CA GLU A 245 18.18 1.38 -11.62
C GLU A 245 19.12 1.05 -10.46
N MET A 246 19.29 1.99 -9.52
CA MET A 246 20.16 1.85 -8.34
C MET A 246 19.38 1.48 -7.08
N MET A 247 18.05 1.38 -7.15
CA MET A 247 17.16 1.19 -6.00
C MET A 247 17.51 -0.05 -5.16
N GLU A 248 17.85 -1.16 -5.81
CA GLU A 248 18.21 -2.39 -5.09
C GLU A 248 19.53 -2.26 -4.32
N GLU A 249 20.53 -1.63 -4.92
CA GLU A 249 21.83 -1.34 -4.29
C GLU A 249 21.63 -0.34 -3.15
N HIS A 250 20.87 0.72 -3.38
CA HIS A 250 20.56 1.76 -2.39
C HIS A 250 19.85 1.20 -1.15
N LEU A 251 18.85 0.33 -1.34
CA LEU A 251 18.16 -0.32 -0.22
C LEU A 251 19.10 -1.21 0.59
N ARG A 252 20.00 -1.92 -0.09
CA ARG A 252 21.01 -2.75 0.58
C ARG A 252 21.96 -1.87 1.40
N ASP A 253 22.50 -0.81 0.80
CA ASP A 253 23.40 0.12 1.48
C ASP A 253 22.71 0.76 2.70
N CYS A 254 21.43 1.13 2.60
CA CYS A 254 20.64 1.60 3.74
C CYS A 254 20.54 0.53 4.84
N PHE A 255 20.15 -0.70 4.50
CA PHE A 255 20.01 -1.79 5.46
C PHE A 255 21.33 -2.24 6.08
N ASP A 256 22.44 -2.13 5.36
CA ASP A 256 23.78 -2.39 5.90
C ASP A 256 24.21 -1.23 6.83
N SER A 257 23.91 0.02 6.45
CA SER A 257 24.28 1.20 7.25
C SER A 257 23.65 1.23 8.63
N ILE A 258 22.40 0.76 8.78
CA ILE A 258 21.74 0.70 10.09
C ILE A 258 22.34 -0.39 11.00
N VAL A 259 22.90 -1.46 10.41
CA VAL A 259 23.66 -2.47 11.14
C VAL A 259 24.99 -1.85 11.60
N ASP A 260 25.72 -1.22 10.68
CA ASP A 260 27.04 -0.64 10.97
C ASP A 260 26.98 0.54 11.96
N GLU A 261 25.97 1.41 11.85
CA GLU A 261 25.90 2.65 12.65
C GLU A 261 25.16 2.49 13.99
N ILE A 262 24.31 1.46 14.16
CA ILE A 262 23.39 1.31 15.32
C ILE A 262 23.39 -0.11 15.92
N ASP A 263 23.97 -1.13 15.25
CA ASP A 263 24.00 -2.53 15.70
C ASP A 263 22.61 -3.22 15.72
N TYR A 264 21.81 -3.01 14.66
CA TYR A 264 20.50 -3.66 14.47
C TYR A 264 20.54 -4.93 13.61
N GLU A 265 21.52 -5.81 13.84
CA GLU A 265 21.67 -7.10 13.12
C GLU A 265 20.39 -7.95 13.13
N ALA A 266 19.66 -8.02 14.25
CA ALA A 266 18.52 -8.94 14.40
C ALA A 266 17.36 -8.71 13.42
N VAL A 267 17.24 -7.51 12.83
CA VAL A 267 16.18 -7.16 11.87
C VAL A 267 16.71 -7.13 10.44
N PHE A 268 17.99 -6.80 10.24
CA PHE A 268 18.55 -6.50 8.93
C PHE A 268 19.55 -7.54 8.41
N ASP A 269 20.23 -8.28 9.29
CA ASP A 269 21.17 -9.33 8.90
C ASP A 269 20.41 -10.59 8.44
N ASP A 270 20.38 -10.77 7.12
CA ASP A 270 19.75 -11.89 6.43
C ASP A 270 20.73 -12.56 5.44
N GLU A 271 22.05 -12.36 5.58
CA GLU A 271 23.08 -12.78 4.59
C GLU A 271 23.07 -14.29 4.29
N ALA A 272 22.55 -15.12 5.20
CA ALA A 272 22.42 -16.55 5.00
C ALA A 272 21.05 -16.99 4.45
N SER A 273 20.10 -16.06 4.32
CA SER A 273 18.70 -16.37 4.04
C SER A 273 18.42 -16.56 2.53
N LEU A 274 17.28 -17.20 2.23
CA LEU A 274 16.70 -17.20 0.89
C LEU A 274 16.36 -15.78 0.41
N PHE A 275 16.00 -14.88 1.32
CA PHE A 275 15.39 -13.59 1.02
C PHE A 275 16.40 -12.54 0.53
N GLU A 276 17.67 -12.70 0.88
CA GLU A 276 18.76 -11.90 0.31
C GLU A 276 18.87 -12.08 -1.21
N GLU A 277 18.55 -13.27 -1.72
CA GLU A 277 18.59 -13.57 -3.16
C GLU A 277 17.21 -13.48 -3.83
N PHE A 278 16.19 -12.90 -3.19
CA PHE A 278 14.88 -12.83 -3.82
C PHE A 278 14.92 -11.94 -5.08
N PRO A 279 14.39 -12.42 -6.23
CA PRO A 279 14.52 -11.71 -7.49
C PRO A 279 13.73 -10.40 -7.55
N GLN A 280 14.33 -9.40 -8.20
CA GLN A 280 13.71 -8.14 -8.57
C GLN A 280 13.58 -8.01 -10.10
N ASN A 281 12.61 -7.22 -10.56
CA ASN A 281 12.54 -6.73 -11.92
C ASN A 281 12.07 -5.27 -11.94
N LYS A 282 12.01 -4.64 -13.12
CA LYS A 282 11.56 -3.24 -13.24
C LYS A 282 10.18 -2.98 -12.60
N LYS A 283 9.24 -3.92 -12.73
CA LYS A 283 7.88 -3.78 -12.18
C LYS A 283 7.90 -3.79 -10.65
N THR A 284 8.65 -4.71 -10.02
CA THR A 284 8.75 -4.75 -8.55
C THR A 284 9.49 -3.53 -8.02
N LEU A 285 10.58 -3.12 -8.67
CA LEU A 285 11.32 -1.90 -8.30
C LEU A 285 10.46 -0.64 -8.39
N THR A 286 9.60 -0.52 -9.40
CA THR A 286 8.71 0.65 -9.54
C THR A 286 7.71 0.70 -8.38
N ARG A 287 7.17 -0.46 -7.99
CA ARG A 287 6.26 -0.54 -6.84
C ARG A 287 6.95 -0.27 -5.52
N ILE A 288 8.21 -0.67 -5.38
CA ILE A 288 9.02 -0.32 -4.23
C ILE A 288 9.23 1.20 -4.20
N GLU A 289 9.62 1.83 -5.31
CA GLU A 289 9.78 3.29 -5.39
C GLU A 289 8.52 4.04 -4.96
N ASP A 290 7.34 3.64 -5.46
CA ASP A 290 6.05 4.20 -5.05
C ASP A 290 5.76 3.97 -3.56
N PHE A 291 6.10 2.79 -3.03
CA PHE A 291 5.94 2.48 -1.62
C PHE A 291 6.86 3.32 -0.72
N LEU A 292 8.13 3.45 -1.08
CA LEU A 292 9.10 4.28 -0.35
C LEU A 292 8.65 5.74 -0.33
N ASN A 293 8.18 6.28 -1.45
CA ASN A 293 7.53 7.59 -1.51
C ASN A 293 6.37 7.70 -0.50
N ASN A 294 5.44 6.75 -0.54
CA ASN A 294 4.27 6.77 0.35
C ASN A 294 4.65 6.71 1.85
N ILE A 295 5.69 5.93 2.19
CA ILE A 295 6.19 5.78 3.57
C ILE A 295 6.97 7.01 4.04
N VAL A 296 7.77 7.64 3.16
CA VAL A 296 8.50 8.85 3.52
C VAL A 296 7.56 10.03 3.77
N ASN A 297 6.44 10.09 3.06
CA ASN A 297 5.43 11.13 3.25
C ASN A 297 4.42 10.81 4.37
N ALA A 298 4.38 9.57 4.85
CA ALA A 298 3.69 9.25 6.08
C ALA A 298 4.50 9.78 7.28
N ASP A 299 3.82 10.30 8.31
CA ASP A 299 4.44 10.95 9.48
C ASP A 299 5.06 9.94 10.47
N ILE A 300 5.72 8.91 9.96
CA ILE A 300 6.22 7.74 10.70
C ILE A 300 7.18 8.10 11.85
N GLY A 301 7.74 9.31 11.86
CA GLY A 301 8.61 9.77 12.94
C GLY A 301 7.87 10.10 14.23
N GLU A 302 6.60 10.50 14.12
CA GLU A 302 5.74 10.83 15.26
C GLU A 302 5.10 9.57 15.89
N ILE A 303 5.20 8.43 15.21
CA ILE A 303 4.83 7.12 15.74
C ILE A 303 5.73 6.79 16.94
N ASP A 304 5.14 6.39 18.05
CA ASP A 304 5.87 5.88 19.21
C ASP A 304 6.18 4.37 19.09
N GLU A 305 7.04 3.85 19.97
CA GLU A 305 7.43 2.43 19.93
C GLU A 305 6.25 1.48 20.15
N ASP A 306 5.26 1.88 20.97
CA ASP A 306 4.07 1.06 21.24
C ASP A 306 3.20 0.97 19.98
N LEU A 307 3.04 2.08 19.27
CA LEU A 307 2.32 2.16 18.00
C LEU A 307 3.01 1.33 16.91
N LEU A 308 4.34 1.41 16.82
CA LEU A 308 5.15 0.59 15.92
C LEU A 308 4.95 -0.91 16.22
N GLY A 309 5.03 -1.31 17.50
CA GLY A 309 4.75 -2.68 17.93
C GLY A 309 3.34 -3.15 17.54
N GLY A 310 2.34 -2.28 17.71
CA GLY A 310 0.97 -2.56 17.28
C GLY A 310 0.81 -2.71 15.76
N ILE A 311 1.56 -1.95 14.96
CA ILE A 311 1.61 -2.11 13.49
C ILE A 311 2.25 -3.45 13.13
N TYR A 312 3.35 -3.84 13.79
CA TYR A 312 3.99 -5.14 13.57
C TYR A 312 3.05 -6.31 13.84
N GLU A 313 2.31 -6.24 14.93
CA GLU A 313 1.34 -7.28 15.29
C GLU A 313 0.24 -7.39 14.22
N GLU A 314 -0.28 -6.27 13.72
CA GLU A 314 -1.42 -6.21 12.80
C GLU A 314 -1.07 -6.33 11.31
N LEU A 315 0.20 -6.14 10.95
CA LEU A 315 0.63 -6.15 9.54
C LEU A 315 0.33 -7.50 8.87
N ILE A 316 0.57 -8.60 9.58
CA ILE A 316 0.24 -9.94 9.09
C ILE A 316 -1.22 -10.22 9.49
N PRO A 317 -2.15 -10.46 8.54
CA PRO A 317 -3.53 -10.81 8.86
C PRO A 317 -3.59 -12.06 9.74
N GLU A 318 -4.55 -12.13 10.68
CA GLU A 318 -4.69 -13.28 11.59
C GLU A 318 -4.72 -14.63 10.87
N GLN A 319 -5.32 -14.66 9.67
CA GLN A 319 -5.43 -15.85 8.84
C GLN A 319 -4.07 -16.36 8.30
N GLU A 320 -3.05 -15.49 8.30
CA GLU A 320 -1.69 -15.77 7.84
C GLU A 320 -0.70 -15.95 8.99
N ARG A 321 -1.09 -15.64 10.23
CA ARG A 321 -0.30 -15.91 11.44
C ARG A 321 -0.32 -17.42 11.71
N LYS A 322 0.85 -18.06 11.73
CA LYS A 322 1.01 -19.49 12.04
C LYS A 322 0.89 -19.77 13.53
#